data_AF-X0ZUJ4-F1
#
_entry.id   AF-X0ZUJ4-F1
#
_cell.length_a   1.000
_cell.length_b   1.000
_cell.length_c   1.000
_cell.angle_alpha   90.00
_cell.angle_beta   90.00
_cell.angle_gamma   90.00
#
_symmetry.space_group_name_H-M   'P 1'
#
loop_
_entity.id
_entity.type
_entity.pdbx_description
1 polymer ?
#
loop_
_entity_poly.entity_id
_entity_poly.type
_entity_poly.pdbx_seq_one_letter_code
_entity_poly.pdbx_strand_id
1 'polypeptide(L)'
;MKTEATFTNWDFDDIWELATFTRSPGLGVSVWLSEVDDYEDFEAGVNDADSFEVVLPTTNNILWIEALESLIAGTGGDEWKISSNDFGTAITPTNHNIRQQTNYGSKAMQALKVNESILFVDFVGRKIREMTYSEPVQKYVAPDLTALAEHITYSGITSIAHQRNPDSIIWCTLTDGSLVSMTYERDQNVVAWADHPIDGLVQSVCVIPGTAEDEVWITVKRTMTGVNSGVFVIYVERMASRTFTDIDDCFFVNSGRTIVHNTAQTTIAGLLHLEGETVALLGDGADLDTYTVSSGVITASTAV
;
A
#
# COMPACT_ATOMS: atom_id res chain seq x y z
N MET A 1 7.88 -33.45 25.06
CA MET A 1 6.72 -32.60 25.38
C MET A 1 6.93 -31.27 24.68
N LYS A 2 6.29 -31.08 23.53
CA LYS A 2 6.23 -29.77 22.86
C LYS A 2 5.01 -29.06 23.44
N THR A 3 5.24 -27.95 24.12
CA THR A 3 4.19 -27.04 24.57
C THR A 3 3.68 -26.28 23.35
N GLU A 4 2.47 -26.61 22.92
CA GLU A 4 1.68 -25.74 22.04
C GLU A 4 1.20 -24.55 22.87
N ALA A 5 1.61 -23.34 22.49
CA ALA A 5 1.03 -22.12 23.00
C ALA A 5 -0.14 -21.75 22.08
N THR A 6 -1.36 -22.02 22.52
CA THR A 6 -2.58 -21.50 21.92
C THR A 6 -2.72 -20.03 22.34
N PHE A 7 -2.44 -19.10 21.43
CA PHE A 7 -2.73 -17.69 21.61
C PHE A 7 -4.21 -17.45 21.32
N THR A 8 -5.08 -17.59 22.33
CA THR A 8 -6.54 -17.47 22.18
C THR A 8 -7.09 -16.08 22.51
N ASN A 9 -6.25 -15.05 22.63
CA ASN A 9 -6.73 -13.70 22.87
C ASN A 9 -5.76 -12.70 22.26
N TRP A 10 -5.86 -12.51 20.95
CA TRP A 10 -5.34 -11.31 20.32
C TRP A 10 -6.55 -10.42 20.05
N ASP A 11 -6.79 -9.49 20.97
CA ASP A 11 -7.73 -8.40 20.73
C ASP A 11 -6.95 -7.29 19.99
N PHE A 12 -7.37 -6.98 18.77
CA PHE A 12 -6.79 -5.90 17.98
C PHE A 12 -7.31 -4.52 18.44
N ASP A 13 -8.29 -4.47 19.35
CA ASP A 13 -8.87 -3.21 19.81
C ASP A 13 -8.03 -2.53 20.92
N ASP A 14 -7.16 -3.27 21.62
CA ASP A 14 -6.44 -2.79 22.82
C ASP A 14 -5.06 -2.12 22.55
N ILE A 15 -4.68 -1.87 21.30
CA ILE A 15 -3.37 -1.23 20.97
C ILE A 15 -3.49 0.27 20.61
N TRP A 16 -4.69 0.85 20.68
CA TRP A 16 -4.88 2.27 20.33
C TRP A 16 -5.74 3.06 21.32
N GLU A 17 -5.44 3.00 22.63
CA GLU A 17 -5.73 4.17 23.47
C GLU A 17 -4.82 5.33 23.04
N LEU A 18 -5.15 5.92 21.89
CA LEU A 18 -4.77 7.25 21.51
C LEU A 18 -5.26 8.13 22.66
N ALA A 19 -4.34 8.69 23.44
CA ALA A 19 -4.69 9.74 24.39
C ALA A 19 -5.54 10.76 23.63
N THR A 20 -6.84 10.78 23.89
CA THR A 20 -7.75 11.70 23.24
C THR A 20 -7.52 13.04 23.89
N PHE A 21 -6.54 13.78 23.37
CA PHE A 21 -6.45 15.21 23.60
C PHE A 21 -7.75 15.81 23.07
N THR A 22 -8.68 16.05 23.99
CA THR A 22 -9.97 16.63 23.65
C THR A 22 -9.71 18.07 23.27
N ARG A 23 -9.75 18.35 21.96
CA ARG A 23 -9.57 19.66 21.35
C ARG A 23 -10.44 20.71 22.04
N SER A 24 -9.83 21.83 22.46
CA SER A 24 -10.59 23.04 22.79
C SER A 24 -11.33 23.53 21.53
N PRO A 25 -12.66 23.69 21.56
CA PRO A 25 -13.42 24.12 20.39
C PRO A 25 -12.92 25.48 19.87
N GLY A 26 -12.59 25.54 18.57
CA GLY A 26 -12.33 26.81 17.87
C GLY A 26 -10.89 27.11 17.45
N LEU A 27 -9.93 26.23 17.76
CA LEU A 27 -8.57 26.31 17.19
C LEU A 27 -8.52 25.43 15.93
N GLY A 28 -7.85 25.93 14.88
CA GLY A 28 -7.65 25.21 13.62
C GLY A 28 -6.93 23.88 13.82
N VAL A 29 -6.67 23.16 12.74
CA VAL A 29 -5.89 21.91 12.81
C VAL A 29 -4.40 22.24 12.75
N SER A 30 -3.64 21.84 13.76
CA SER A 30 -2.21 22.15 13.88
C SER A 30 -1.31 21.00 13.46
N VAL A 31 -0.17 21.32 12.84
CA VAL A 31 1.02 20.46 12.76
C VAL A 31 1.94 20.85 13.92
N TRP A 32 2.36 19.86 14.71
CA TRP A 32 3.26 20.08 15.84
C TRP A 32 4.67 19.62 15.45
N LEU A 33 5.66 20.48 15.62
CA LEU A 33 7.07 20.17 15.39
C LEU A 33 7.80 20.22 16.72
N SER A 34 8.51 19.14 17.07
CA SER A 34 9.27 19.03 18.31
C SER A 34 10.52 19.93 18.28
N GLU A 35 11.19 20.06 19.42
CA GLU A 35 12.55 20.61 19.46
C GLU A 35 13.50 19.81 18.55
N VAL A 36 14.51 20.49 18.01
CA VAL A 36 15.57 19.86 17.22
C VAL A 36 16.43 18.99 18.14
N ASP A 37 16.65 17.74 17.73
CA ASP A 37 17.36 16.71 18.49
C ASP A 37 16.69 16.24 19.81
N ASP A 38 15.49 16.74 20.13
CA ASP A 38 14.63 16.21 21.20
C ASP A 38 13.21 15.96 20.68
N TYR A 39 12.92 14.71 20.31
CA TYR A 39 11.64 14.31 19.72
C TYR A 39 10.47 14.28 20.72
N GLU A 40 10.76 14.35 22.01
CA GLU A 40 9.75 14.29 23.07
C GLU A 40 9.41 15.69 23.61
N ASP A 41 10.22 16.70 23.30
CA ASP A 41 9.99 18.08 23.74
C ASP A 41 9.10 18.87 22.77
N PHE A 42 7.95 19.30 23.29
CA PHE A 42 6.97 20.17 22.63
C PHE A 42 6.71 21.45 23.44
N GLU A 43 7.65 21.85 24.30
CA GLU A 43 7.63 23.16 24.97
C GLU A 43 7.87 24.27 23.95
N ALA A 44 6.84 25.06 23.70
CA ALA A 44 6.90 26.09 22.67
C ALA A 44 7.93 27.17 23.01
N GLY A 45 8.78 27.48 22.05
CA GLY A 45 9.79 28.51 22.19
C GLY A 45 9.89 29.45 20.99
N VAL A 46 10.95 30.25 20.95
CA VAL A 46 11.18 31.27 19.92
C VAL A 46 12.55 31.16 19.26
N ASN A 47 13.46 30.38 19.83
CA ASN A 47 14.76 30.11 19.22
C ASN A 47 14.57 29.16 18.04
N ASP A 48 15.55 29.15 17.13
CA ASP A 48 15.43 28.40 15.88
C ASP A 48 15.31 26.88 16.05
N ALA A 49 15.76 26.35 17.19
CA ALA A 49 15.71 24.94 17.54
C ALA A 49 14.47 24.55 18.34
N ASP A 50 13.76 25.51 18.95
CA ASP A 50 12.67 25.23 19.87
C ASP A 50 11.47 24.61 19.12
N SER A 51 10.65 23.86 19.84
CA SER A 51 9.40 23.31 19.30
C SER A 51 8.42 24.43 18.93
N PHE A 52 7.54 24.17 17.97
CA PHE A 52 6.46 25.09 17.59
C PHE A 52 5.29 24.40 16.91
N GLU A 53 4.12 25.06 16.95
CA GLU A 53 2.95 24.65 16.20
C GLU A 53 2.76 25.48 14.92
N VAL A 54 2.27 24.82 13.88
CA VAL A 54 1.82 25.44 12.63
C VAL A 54 0.32 25.21 12.50
N VAL A 55 -0.46 26.26 12.75
CA VAL A 55 -1.93 26.20 12.69
C VAL A 55 -2.40 26.35 11.25
N LEU A 56 -3.05 25.32 10.69
CA LEU A 56 -3.70 25.42 9.37
C LEU A 56 -5.06 26.12 9.51
N PRO A 57 -5.39 27.11 8.66
CA PRO A 57 -6.65 27.85 8.73
C PRO A 57 -7.79 27.04 8.06
N THR A 58 -8.00 25.82 8.53
CA THR A 58 -9.06 24.89 8.10
C THR A 58 -9.63 24.12 9.29
N THR A 59 -10.85 23.62 9.15
CA THR A 59 -11.47 22.68 10.11
C THR A 59 -11.31 21.22 9.70
N ASN A 60 -10.71 20.97 8.53
CA ASN A 60 -10.48 19.63 8.00
C ASN A 60 -9.28 18.99 8.70
N ASN A 61 -9.47 17.80 9.27
CA ASN A 61 -8.38 17.05 9.91
C ASN A 61 -7.26 16.77 8.91
N ILE A 62 -6.00 16.83 9.38
CA ILE A 62 -4.83 16.39 8.62
C ILE A 62 -4.86 14.87 8.55
N LEU A 63 -4.65 14.32 7.36
CA LEU A 63 -4.78 12.89 7.05
C LEU A 63 -3.46 12.27 6.61
N TRP A 64 -2.57 13.08 6.03
CA TRP A 64 -1.20 12.67 5.70
C TRP A 64 -0.30 13.90 5.66
N ILE A 65 0.99 13.67 5.88
CA ILE A 65 2.05 14.66 5.73
C ILE A 65 3.17 13.99 4.93
N GLU A 66 3.67 14.69 3.92
CA GLU A 66 4.79 14.21 3.09
C GLU A 66 5.75 15.35 2.75
N ALA A 67 7.02 15.00 2.54
CA ALA A 67 8.09 15.95 2.30
C ALA A 67 8.65 15.86 0.87
N LEU A 68 8.55 16.98 0.14
CA LEU A 68 9.29 17.26 -1.10
C LEU A 68 10.34 18.36 -0.82
N GLU A 69 10.42 19.39 -1.67
CA GLU A 69 11.15 20.65 -1.38
C GLU A 69 10.57 21.40 -0.18
N SER A 70 9.28 21.18 0.10
CA SER A 70 8.60 21.71 1.28
C SER A 70 7.71 20.63 1.87
N LEU A 71 7.31 20.84 3.12
CA LEU A 71 6.39 19.96 3.80
C LEU A 71 4.98 20.19 3.25
N ILE A 72 4.28 19.14 2.86
CA ILE A 72 2.90 19.22 2.40
C ILE A 72 2.01 18.42 3.34
N ALA A 73 0.94 19.05 3.81
CA ALA A 73 -0.10 18.43 4.63
C ALA A 73 -1.39 18.30 3.82
N GLY A 74 -1.88 17.07 3.65
CA GLY A 74 -3.19 16.79 3.08
C GLY A 74 -4.25 16.68 4.17
N THR A 75 -5.38 17.33 3.97
CA THR A 75 -6.52 17.31 4.88
C THR A 75 -7.74 16.70 4.20
N GLY A 76 -8.82 16.50 4.94
CA GLY A 76 -10.09 16.02 4.37
C GLY A 76 -10.69 16.89 3.24
N GLY A 77 -10.28 18.17 3.11
CA GLY A 77 -10.81 19.07 2.07
C GLY A 77 -9.77 19.87 1.30
N ASP A 78 -8.53 19.93 1.77
CA ASP A 78 -7.52 20.87 1.27
C ASP A 78 -6.10 20.30 1.39
N GLU A 79 -5.19 20.73 0.52
CA GLU A 79 -3.76 20.42 0.58
C GLU A 79 -2.95 21.70 0.85
N TRP A 80 -2.06 21.67 1.84
CA TRP A 80 -1.35 22.84 2.36
C TRP A 80 0.16 22.69 2.26
N LYS A 81 0.83 23.69 1.68
CA LYS A 81 2.30 23.80 1.72
C LYS A 81 2.71 24.52 3.00
N ILE A 82 3.66 23.92 3.72
CA ILE A 82 4.34 24.46 4.88
C ILE A 82 5.82 24.62 4.50
N SER A 83 6.30 25.86 4.50
CA SER A 83 7.69 26.19 4.15
C SER A 83 8.20 27.31 5.03
N SER A 84 9.48 27.63 4.94
CA SER A 84 10.03 28.88 5.49
C SER A 84 9.55 30.09 4.66
N ASN A 85 9.77 31.30 5.16
CA ASN A 85 9.44 32.52 4.42
C ASN A 85 10.39 32.77 3.25
N ASP A 86 11.66 32.40 3.42
CA ASP A 86 12.71 32.55 2.41
C ASP A 86 13.16 31.19 1.88
N PHE A 87 13.25 31.06 0.55
CA PHE A 87 13.68 29.84 -0.10
C PHE A 87 15.09 29.42 0.37
N GLY A 88 15.25 28.13 0.70
CA GLY A 88 16.52 27.56 1.15
C GLY A 88 16.86 27.85 2.63
N THR A 89 15.98 28.50 3.38
CA THR A 89 16.14 28.67 4.83
C THR A 89 15.37 27.59 5.60
N ALA A 90 15.84 27.28 6.81
CA ALA A 90 15.17 26.32 7.69
C ALA A 90 13.81 26.86 8.16
N ILE A 91 12.87 25.93 8.40
CA ILE A 91 11.60 26.24 9.05
C ILE A 91 11.90 26.35 10.55
N THR A 92 11.51 27.46 11.17
CA THR A 92 11.72 27.72 12.61
C THR A 92 10.45 28.36 13.23
N PRO A 93 10.36 28.45 14.57
CA PRO A 93 9.19 29.07 15.22
C PRO A 93 8.87 30.47 14.70
N THR A 94 9.90 31.25 14.33
CA THR A 94 9.76 32.62 13.82
C THR A 94 9.86 32.71 12.29
N ASN A 95 10.18 31.61 11.60
CA ASN A 95 10.34 31.55 10.14
C ASN A 95 9.55 30.40 9.51
N HIS A 96 8.23 30.55 9.43
CA HIS A 96 7.37 29.63 8.68
C HIS A 96 6.25 30.37 7.94
N ASN A 97 5.79 29.77 6.85
CA ASN A 97 4.72 30.24 5.98
C ASN A 97 3.83 29.06 5.59
N ILE A 98 2.52 29.30 5.55
CA ILE A 98 1.52 28.31 5.15
C ILE A 98 0.70 28.83 3.98
N ARG A 99 0.56 28.01 2.94
CA ARG A 99 -0.24 28.35 1.76
C ARG A 99 -1.02 27.15 1.25
N GLN A 100 -2.32 27.33 1.10
CA GLN A 100 -3.17 26.33 0.44
C GLN A 100 -2.76 26.15 -1.01
N GLN A 101 -2.51 24.90 -1.41
CA GLN A 101 -2.14 24.50 -2.77
C GLN A 101 -3.37 24.07 -3.57
N THR A 102 -4.17 23.15 -3.05
CA THR A 102 -5.39 22.67 -3.68
C THR A 102 -6.52 22.50 -2.65
N ASN A 103 -7.74 22.26 -3.12
CA ASN A 103 -8.95 22.09 -2.33
C ASN A 103 -9.69 20.80 -2.72
N TYR A 104 -8.93 19.75 -3.07
CA TYR A 104 -9.53 18.49 -3.50
C TYR A 104 -9.90 17.62 -2.31
N GLY A 105 -9.12 17.70 -1.24
CA GLY A 105 -9.28 16.87 -0.08
C GLY A 105 -8.78 15.47 -0.33
N SER A 106 -8.41 14.82 0.77
CA SER A 106 -7.79 13.51 0.77
C SER A 106 -8.64 12.48 1.51
N LYS A 107 -8.50 11.22 1.12
CA LYS A 107 -8.96 10.09 1.93
C LYS A 107 -7.99 9.88 3.10
N ALA A 108 -8.47 9.27 4.18
CA ALA A 108 -7.68 8.99 5.39
C ALA A 108 -6.68 7.85 5.16
N MET A 109 -5.61 8.14 4.42
CA MET A 109 -4.52 7.22 4.08
C MET A 109 -3.25 7.99 3.73
N GLN A 110 -2.09 7.39 3.98
CA GLN A 110 -0.80 8.01 3.69
C GLN A 110 -0.61 8.19 2.19
N ALA A 111 -0.20 9.39 1.78
CA ALA A 111 0.15 9.69 0.39
C ALA A 111 1.51 9.05 0.03
N LEU A 112 1.72 8.78 -1.26
CA LEU A 112 2.96 8.19 -1.77
C LEU A 112 3.83 9.27 -2.40
N LYS A 113 5.04 9.44 -1.91
CA LYS A 113 6.07 10.19 -2.64
C LYS A 113 6.66 9.32 -3.74
N VAL A 114 6.46 9.74 -5.00
CA VAL A 114 6.93 9.04 -6.20
C VAL A 114 7.66 10.03 -7.08
N ASN A 115 8.96 9.82 -7.27
CA ASN A 115 9.86 10.76 -7.95
C ASN A 115 9.78 12.16 -7.30
N GLU A 116 9.42 13.18 -8.08
CA GLU A 116 9.26 14.58 -7.62
C GLU A 116 7.80 14.98 -7.34
N SER A 117 6.90 14.00 -7.32
CA SER A 117 5.46 14.20 -7.11
C SER A 117 4.98 13.47 -5.85
N ILE A 118 3.87 13.96 -5.28
CA ILE A 118 3.13 13.24 -4.24
C ILE A 118 1.83 12.73 -4.86
N LEU A 119 1.61 11.42 -4.80
CA LEU A 119 0.37 10.78 -5.21
C LEU A 119 -0.54 10.59 -4.01
N PHE A 120 -1.74 11.13 -4.06
CA PHE A 120 -2.72 10.99 -2.99
C PHE A 120 -4.09 10.61 -3.54
N VAL A 121 -4.89 9.96 -2.71
CA VAL A 121 -6.25 9.57 -3.06
C VAL A 121 -7.21 10.67 -2.61
N ASP A 122 -8.10 11.10 -3.50
CA ASP A 122 -9.08 12.14 -3.21
C ASP A 122 -10.08 11.74 -2.10
N PHE A 123 -10.77 12.72 -1.52
CA PHE A 123 -11.72 12.50 -0.43
C PHE A 123 -12.75 11.38 -0.71
N VAL A 124 -13.24 11.27 -1.95
CA VAL A 124 -14.22 10.25 -2.35
C VAL A 124 -13.59 8.86 -2.45
N GLY A 125 -12.28 8.77 -2.63
CA GLY A 125 -11.57 7.51 -2.76
C GLY A 125 -11.53 6.98 -4.19
N ARG A 126 -11.85 7.78 -5.21
CA ARG A 126 -12.01 7.32 -6.60
C ARG A 126 -10.94 7.84 -7.55
N LYS A 127 -10.23 8.91 -7.17
CA LYS A 127 -9.21 9.52 -8.02
C LYS A 127 -7.87 9.45 -7.32
N ILE A 128 -6.85 9.02 -8.05
CA ILE A 128 -5.47 9.29 -7.64
C ILE A 128 -5.07 10.61 -8.27
N ARG A 129 -4.57 11.51 -7.43
CA ARG A 129 -4.13 12.84 -7.82
C ARG A 129 -2.62 12.94 -7.71
N GLU A 130 -2.01 13.53 -8.74
CA GLU A 130 -0.57 13.79 -8.80
C GLU A 130 -0.29 15.21 -8.39
N MET A 131 0.15 15.42 -7.16
CA MET A 131 0.58 16.74 -6.71
C MET A 131 2.00 17.03 -7.22
N THR A 132 2.11 18.01 -8.12
CA THR A 132 3.36 18.43 -8.75
C THR A 132 3.44 19.96 -8.81
N TYR A 133 4.65 20.52 -8.77
CA TYR A 133 4.85 21.96 -8.80
C TYR A 133 4.66 22.51 -10.22
N SER A 134 3.87 23.56 -10.37
CA SER A 134 3.65 24.23 -11.65
C SER A 134 4.25 25.62 -11.61
N GLU A 135 5.35 25.82 -12.34
CA GLU A 135 6.04 27.11 -12.45
C GLU A 135 5.14 28.24 -12.97
N PRO A 136 4.29 28.06 -14.01
CA PRO A 136 3.47 29.15 -14.54
C PRO A 136 2.49 29.75 -13.52
N VAL A 137 1.97 28.93 -12.61
CA VAL A 137 1.05 29.37 -11.55
C VAL A 137 1.73 29.52 -10.19
N GLN A 138 3.02 29.18 -10.09
CA GLN A 138 3.85 29.17 -8.88
C GLN A 138 3.20 28.44 -7.70
N LYS A 139 2.54 27.31 -7.98
CA LYS A 139 1.72 26.55 -7.03
C LYS A 139 1.83 25.05 -7.33
N TYR A 140 1.65 24.22 -6.32
CA TYR A 140 1.37 22.81 -6.55
C TYR A 140 -0.03 22.67 -7.15
N VAL A 141 -0.14 21.90 -8.22
CA VAL A 141 -1.39 21.47 -8.86
C VAL A 141 -1.55 19.97 -8.68
N ALA A 142 -2.78 19.46 -8.76
CA ALA A 142 -3.06 18.04 -8.53
C ALA A 142 -3.97 17.43 -9.62
N PRO A 143 -3.47 17.25 -10.87
CA PRO A 143 -4.17 16.55 -11.94
C PRO A 143 -4.62 15.13 -11.54
N ASP A 144 -5.70 14.68 -12.18
CA ASP A 144 -6.31 13.36 -11.96
C ASP A 144 -5.67 12.31 -12.88
N LEU A 145 -4.99 11.33 -12.27
CA LEU A 145 -4.35 10.21 -12.97
C LEU A 145 -5.33 9.09 -13.35
N THR A 146 -6.55 9.14 -12.84
CA THR A 146 -7.60 8.15 -13.11
C THR A 146 -8.54 8.61 -14.23
N ALA A 147 -8.36 9.82 -14.76
CA ALA A 147 -9.25 10.42 -15.76
C ALA A 147 -9.47 9.58 -17.03
N LEU A 148 -8.47 8.79 -17.47
CA LEU A 148 -8.58 7.91 -18.64
C LEU A 148 -9.20 6.54 -18.31
N ALA A 149 -9.35 6.20 -17.03
CA ALA A 149 -9.79 4.89 -16.55
C ALA A 149 -10.73 5.02 -15.33
N GLU A 150 -11.69 5.95 -15.36
CA GLU A 150 -12.57 6.25 -14.21
C GLU A 150 -13.35 5.04 -13.65
N HIS A 151 -13.55 4.00 -14.47
CA HIS A 151 -14.24 2.79 -14.10
C HIS A 151 -13.40 1.86 -13.21
N ILE A 152 -12.06 1.94 -13.29
CA ILE A 152 -11.17 0.96 -12.65
C ILE A 152 -11.16 1.10 -11.12
N THR A 153 -11.43 2.29 -10.58
CA THR A 153 -11.46 2.58 -9.14
C THR A 153 -12.89 2.83 -8.64
N TYR A 154 -13.91 2.40 -9.38
CA TYR A 154 -15.31 2.79 -9.14
C TYR A 154 -15.81 2.39 -7.73
N SER A 155 -15.41 1.23 -7.23
CA SER A 155 -15.73 0.76 -5.87
C SER A 155 -14.97 1.51 -4.76
N GLY A 156 -13.94 2.27 -5.13
CA GLY A 156 -13.16 3.12 -4.23
C GLY A 156 -11.89 2.42 -3.71
N ILE A 157 -10.80 3.16 -3.69
CA ILE A 157 -9.46 2.73 -3.25
C ILE A 157 -9.42 2.65 -1.72
N THR A 158 -8.90 1.56 -1.18
CA THR A 158 -8.78 1.29 0.27
C THR A 158 -7.34 1.33 0.77
N SER A 159 -6.37 0.94 -0.05
CA SER A 159 -4.94 1.07 0.26
C SER A 159 -4.13 1.29 -1.02
N ILE A 160 -2.95 1.88 -0.88
CA ILE A 160 -1.99 2.07 -1.98
C ILE A 160 -0.59 1.67 -1.53
N ALA A 161 0.21 1.13 -2.46
CA ALA A 161 1.64 0.84 -2.23
C ALA A 161 2.46 1.10 -3.50
N HIS A 162 3.72 1.51 -3.34
CA HIS A 162 4.62 1.83 -4.45
C HIS A 162 5.68 0.75 -4.63
N GLN A 163 5.67 0.10 -5.79
CA GLN A 163 6.77 -0.70 -6.31
C GLN A 163 7.69 0.18 -7.15
N ARG A 164 8.97 0.24 -6.80
CA ARG A 164 9.97 1.05 -7.50
C ARG A 164 10.72 0.23 -8.55
N ASN A 165 11.04 -1.02 -8.21
CA ASN A 165 11.84 -1.91 -9.06
C ASN A 165 11.04 -3.17 -9.45
N PRO A 166 11.14 -3.65 -10.70
CA PRO A 166 11.94 -3.09 -11.80
C PRO A 166 11.31 -1.85 -12.46
N ASP A 167 9.98 -1.72 -12.37
CA ASP A 167 9.21 -0.61 -12.92
C ASP A 167 8.43 0.09 -11.80
N SER A 168 8.21 1.40 -11.97
CA SER A 168 7.41 2.20 -11.05
C SER A 168 5.92 1.89 -11.19
N ILE A 169 5.36 1.16 -10.22
CA ILE A 169 3.98 0.69 -10.21
C ILE A 169 3.32 1.04 -8.88
N ILE A 170 2.14 1.66 -8.97
CA ILE A 170 1.29 1.95 -7.83
C ILE A 170 0.22 0.87 -7.76
N TRP A 171 0.27 0.07 -6.71
CA TRP A 171 -0.74 -0.93 -6.40
C TRP A 171 -1.86 -0.32 -5.61
N CYS A 172 -3.10 -0.71 -5.88
CA CYS A 172 -4.27 -0.24 -5.16
C CYS A 172 -5.22 -1.41 -4.87
N THR A 173 -5.66 -1.53 -3.62
CA THR A 173 -6.80 -2.40 -3.28
C THR A 173 -8.09 -1.60 -3.34
N LEU A 174 -9.19 -2.25 -3.71
CA LEU A 174 -10.50 -1.62 -3.80
C LEU A 174 -11.48 -2.14 -2.74
N THR A 175 -12.58 -1.42 -2.51
CA THR A 175 -13.62 -1.81 -1.54
C THR A 175 -14.33 -3.11 -1.92
N ASP A 176 -14.39 -3.45 -3.21
CA ASP A 176 -14.98 -4.70 -3.68
C ASP A 176 -14.03 -5.91 -3.58
N GLY A 177 -12.79 -5.70 -3.13
CA GLY A 177 -11.77 -6.74 -2.99
C GLY A 177 -10.91 -6.94 -4.24
N SER A 178 -11.10 -6.15 -5.29
CA SER A 178 -10.23 -6.22 -6.48
C SER A 178 -8.86 -5.59 -6.22
N LEU A 179 -7.85 -6.06 -6.93
CA LEU A 179 -6.51 -5.48 -6.97
C LEU A 179 -6.30 -4.82 -8.32
N VAL A 180 -5.87 -3.57 -8.33
CA VAL A 180 -5.56 -2.83 -9.55
C VAL A 180 -4.17 -2.22 -9.42
N SER A 181 -3.54 -1.93 -10.55
CA SER A 181 -2.23 -1.28 -10.57
C SER A 181 -2.18 -0.17 -11.60
N MET A 182 -1.38 0.85 -11.32
CA MET A 182 -1.06 1.92 -12.25
C MET A 182 0.45 1.94 -12.49
N THR A 183 0.89 1.64 -13.71
CA THR A 183 2.25 1.93 -14.14
C THR A 183 2.40 3.45 -14.25
N TYR A 184 3.35 4.00 -13.51
CA TYR A 184 3.57 5.43 -13.38
C TYR A 184 5.00 5.76 -13.82
N GLU A 185 5.13 6.22 -15.06
CA GLU A 185 6.39 6.67 -15.63
C GLU A 185 6.19 8.00 -16.37
N ARG A 186 6.39 9.11 -15.66
CA ARG A 186 6.13 10.45 -16.17
C ARG A 186 7.13 10.88 -17.24
N ASP A 187 8.37 10.39 -17.19
CA ASP A 187 9.40 10.77 -18.17
C ASP A 187 9.06 10.23 -19.56
N GLN A 188 8.34 9.11 -19.61
CA GLN A 188 7.87 8.48 -20.85
C GLN A 188 6.40 8.84 -21.17
N ASN A 189 5.77 9.72 -20.39
CA ASN A 189 4.34 10.03 -20.48
C ASN A 189 3.43 8.79 -20.37
N VAL A 190 3.81 7.82 -19.53
CA VAL A 190 3.04 6.59 -19.30
C VAL A 190 2.32 6.68 -17.97
N VAL A 191 0.98 6.67 -18.05
CA VAL A 191 0.07 6.44 -16.94
C VAL A 191 -0.91 5.38 -17.43
N ALA A 192 -0.69 4.13 -17.01
CA ALA A 192 -1.44 2.98 -17.53
C ALA A 192 -2.01 2.16 -16.39
N TRP A 193 -3.34 1.99 -16.41
CA TRP A 193 -4.07 1.21 -15.43
C TRP A 193 -4.26 -0.23 -15.90
N ALA A 194 -4.13 -1.18 -14.97
CA ALA A 194 -4.35 -2.60 -15.19
C ALA A 194 -5.14 -3.21 -14.02
N ASP A 195 -6.01 -4.15 -14.34
CA ASP A 195 -6.78 -4.94 -13.39
C ASP A 195 -6.09 -6.29 -13.16
N HIS A 196 -6.10 -6.77 -11.91
CA HIS A 196 -5.51 -8.05 -11.50
C HIS A 196 -6.61 -8.95 -10.95
N PRO A 197 -7.18 -9.84 -11.80
CA PRO A 197 -8.24 -10.74 -11.37
C PRO A 197 -7.66 -11.78 -10.42
N ILE A 198 -8.00 -11.63 -9.14
CA ILE A 198 -7.62 -12.55 -8.06
C ILE A 198 -8.90 -13.25 -7.58
N ASP A 199 -8.88 -14.58 -7.53
CA ASP A 199 -9.95 -15.32 -6.85
C ASP A 199 -9.79 -15.11 -5.33
N GLY A 200 -10.75 -14.43 -4.71
CA GLY A 200 -10.70 -13.97 -3.32
C GLY A 200 -10.93 -12.46 -3.20
N LEU A 201 -10.93 -11.96 -1.97
CA LEU A 201 -11.03 -10.52 -1.68
C LEU A 201 -9.67 -10.01 -1.17
N VAL A 202 -9.03 -9.15 -1.95
CA VAL A 202 -7.75 -8.52 -1.56
C VAL A 202 -8.02 -7.40 -0.55
N GLN A 203 -7.43 -7.50 0.63
CA GLN A 203 -7.72 -6.59 1.75
C GLN A 203 -6.64 -5.52 1.93
N SER A 204 -5.38 -5.84 1.65
CA SER A 204 -4.25 -4.91 1.74
C SER A 204 -3.14 -5.28 0.76
N VAL A 205 -2.33 -4.27 0.44
CA VAL A 205 -1.09 -4.43 -0.33
C VAL A 205 0.06 -3.70 0.38
N CYS A 206 1.24 -4.29 0.34
CA CYS A 206 2.49 -3.73 0.84
C CYS A 206 3.61 -4.06 -0.15
N VAL A 207 4.61 -3.18 -0.25
CA VAL A 207 5.81 -3.44 -1.04
C VAL A 207 7.03 -3.40 -0.13
N ILE A 208 7.86 -4.43 -0.23
CA ILE A 208 9.12 -4.56 0.50
C ILE A 208 10.27 -4.54 -0.52
N PRO A 209 11.30 -3.69 -0.35
CA PRO A 209 12.47 -3.71 -1.23
C PRO A 209 13.19 -5.06 -1.16
N GLY A 210 13.37 -5.71 -2.31
CA GLY A 210 14.14 -6.95 -2.44
C GLY A 210 15.53 -6.73 -3.00
N THR A 211 16.27 -7.82 -3.25
CA THR A 211 17.64 -7.77 -3.77
C THR A 211 17.72 -7.62 -5.29
N ALA A 212 16.78 -8.21 -6.02
CA ALA A 212 16.69 -8.16 -7.48
C ALA A 212 15.54 -7.26 -7.97
N GLU A 213 14.40 -7.32 -7.28
CA GLU A 213 13.23 -6.50 -7.51
C GLU A 213 12.46 -6.31 -6.20
N ASP A 214 11.54 -5.36 -6.17
CA ASP A 214 10.70 -5.14 -5.01
C ASP A 214 9.62 -6.22 -4.91
N GLU A 215 9.39 -6.72 -3.70
CA GLU A 215 8.41 -7.77 -3.43
C GLU A 215 7.05 -7.16 -3.11
N VAL A 216 6.04 -7.52 -3.90
CA VAL A 216 4.65 -7.12 -3.66
C VAL A 216 3.97 -8.19 -2.81
N TRP A 217 3.52 -7.80 -1.62
CA TRP A 217 2.83 -8.63 -0.66
C TRP A 217 1.37 -8.20 -0.56
N ILE A 218 0.45 -9.16 -0.65
CA ILE A 218 -0.99 -8.91 -0.56
C ILE A 218 -1.60 -9.80 0.51
N THR A 219 -2.67 -9.31 1.14
CA THR A 219 -3.55 -10.14 1.95
C THR A 219 -4.81 -10.47 1.18
N VAL A 220 -5.15 -11.76 1.09
CA VAL A 220 -6.31 -12.23 0.34
C VAL A 220 -7.20 -13.08 1.24
N LYS A 221 -8.44 -12.63 1.42
CA LYS A 221 -9.47 -13.38 2.12
C LYS A 221 -10.14 -14.35 1.16
N ARG A 222 -10.04 -15.65 1.42
CA ARG A 222 -10.70 -16.71 0.66
C ARG A 222 -11.61 -17.55 1.54
N THR A 223 -12.68 -18.07 0.96
CA THR A 223 -13.55 -19.06 1.61
C THR A 223 -13.00 -20.44 1.28
N MET A 224 -12.74 -21.24 2.30
CA MET A 224 -12.21 -22.58 2.06
C MET A 224 -13.26 -23.51 1.49
N THR A 225 -12.80 -24.44 0.65
CA THR A 225 -13.52 -25.58 0.10
C THR A 225 -13.04 -26.87 0.81
N GLY A 226 -13.79 -27.98 0.66
CA GLY A 226 -13.43 -29.27 1.28
C GLY A 226 -13.67 -29.38 2.79
N VAL A 227 -12.66 -29.87 3.55
CA VAL A 227 -12.80 -30.25 4.98
C VAL A 227 -13.13 -29.05 5.89
N ASN A 228 -12.74 -27.83 5.49
CA ASN A 228 -13.02 -26.59 6.20
C ASN A 228 -14.03 -25.70 5.44
N SER A 229 -14.93 -26.31 4.67
CA SER A 229 -15.87 -25.59 3.81
C SER A 229 -16.64 -24.49 4.56
N GLY A 230 -16.62 -23.27 4.01
CA GLY A 230 -17.33 -22.12 4.57
C GLY A 230 -16.57 -21.31 5.62
N VAL A 231 -15.35 -21.74 6.01
CA VAL A 231 -14.47 -20.95 6.87
C VAL A 231 -13.67 -19.98 6.01
N PHE A 232 -13.58 -18.70 6.43
CA PHE A 232 -12.71 -17.74 5.78
C PHE A 232 -11.30 -17.82 6.35
N VAL A 233 -10.30 -17.79 5.47
CA VAL A 233 -8.89 -17.70 5.82
C VAL A 233 -8.30 -16.49 5.11
N ILE A 234 -7.46 -15.73 5.83
CA ILE A 234 -6.69 -14.62 5.26
C ILE A 234 -5.30 -15.16 4.95
N TYR A 235 -4.98 -15.21 3.68
CA TYR A 235 -3.68 -15.60 3.17
C TYR A 235 -2.79 -14.37 3.03
N VAL A 236 -1.50 -14.52 3.34
CA VAL A 236 -0.47 -13.55 2.99
C VAL A 236 0.27 -14.13 1.79
N GLU A 237 0.17 -13.46 0.65
CA GLU A 237 0.72 -13.94 -0.61
C GLU A 237 1.73 -12.94 -1.16
N ARG A 238 2.81 -13.47 -1.75
CA ARG A 238 3.80 -12.68 -2.47
C ARG A 238 3.57 -12.86 -3.96
N MET A 239 3.49 -11.78 -4.71
CA MET A 239 3.46 -11.84 -6.17
C MET A 239 4.73 -12.53 -6.68
N ALA A 240 4.57 -13.42 -7.66
CA ALA A 240 5.70 -14.12 -8.26
C ALA A 240 6.66 -13.13 -8.92
N SER A 241 7.94 -13.52 -8.96
CA SER A 241 8.95 -12.69 -9.59
C SER A 241 8.69 -12.52 -11.07
N ARG A 242 9.06 -11.38 -11.66
CA ARG A 242 9.02 -11.22 -13.13
C ARG A 242 10.24 -11.79 -13.81
N THR A 243 11.32 -12.01 -13.06
CA THR A 243 12.58 -12.50 -13.57
C THR A 243 12.71 -13.98 -13.25
N PHE A 244 12.80 -14.80 -14.28
CA PHE A 244 12.97 -16.24 -14.14
C PHE A 244 14.31 -16.65 -14.75
N THR A 245 15.03 -17.52 -14.05
CA THR A 245 16.29 -18.11 -14.56
C THR A 245 16.09 -19.51 -15.13
N ASP A 246 15.02 -20.18 -14.71
CA ASP A 246 14.67 -21.52 -15.14
C ASP A 246 13.19 -21.58 -15.58
N ILE A 247 12.89 -22.48 -16.51
CA ILE A 247 11.52 -22.75 -16.96
C ILE A 247 10.70 -23.41 -15.84
N ASP A 248 11.35 -24.10 -14.91
CA ASP A 248 10.74 -24.73 -13.73
C ASP A 248 10.07 -23.70 -12.80
N ASP A 249 10.52 -22.46 -12.82
CA ASP A 249 9.98 -21.37 -12.01
C ASP A 249 8.82 -20.62 -12.70
N CYS A 250 8.55 -20.91 -13.97
CA CYS A 250 7.61 -20.16 -14.82
C CYS A 250 6.15 -20.64 -14.68
N PHE A 251 5.60 -20.62 -13.46
CA PHE A 251 4.18 -20.91 -13.22
C PHE A 251 3.37 -19.64 -12.92
N PHE A 252 2.34 -19.38 -13.73
CA PHE A 252 1.51 -18.18 -13.65
C PHE A 252 0.09 -18.54 -13.21
N VAL A 253 -0.12 -18.52 -11.90
CA VAL A 253 -1.38 -18.94 -11.27
C VAL A 253 -1.78 -17.94 -10.18
N ASN A 254 -3.04 -17.96 -9.77
CA ASN A 254 -3.55 -17.09 -8.71
C ASN A 254 -2.97 -17.43 -7.33
N SER A 255 -2.73 -18.73 -7.06
CA SER A 255 -2.08 -19.21 -5.85
C SER A 255 -1.33 -20.50 -6.21
N GLY A 256 -0.08 -20.61 -5.76
CA GLY A 256 0.81 -21.70 -6.15
C GLY A 256 1.95 -21.88 -5.17
N ARG A 257 2.56 -23.07 -5.20
CA ARG A 257 3.64 -23.44 -4.29
C ARG A 257 4.68 -24.29 -5.00
N THR A 258 5.92 -23.85 -4.94
CA THR A 258 7.07 -24.67 -5.34
C THR A 258 7.40 -25.68 -4.23
N ILE A 259 7.55 -26.95 -4.59
CA ILE A 259 7.94 -28.03 -3.69
C ILE A 259 9.17 -28.72 -4.29
N VAL A 260 10.24 -28.84 -3.52
CA VAL A 260 11.48 -29.49 -3.95
C VAL A 260 11.58 -30.87 -3.31
N HIS A 261 11.70 -31.92 -4.12
CA HIS A 261 11.93 -33.29 -3.68
C HIS A 261 13.37 -33.72 -3.98
N ASN A 262 13.94 -34.57 -3.11
CA ASN A 262 15.28 -35.15 -3.34
C ASN A 262 15.25 -36.40 -4.23
N THR A 263 14.06 -36.91 -4.53
CA THR A 263 13.80 -38.11 -5.33
C THR A 263 12.48 -37.94 -6.03
N ALA A 264 12.34 -38.44 -7.25
CA ALA A 264 11.07 -38.34 -7.99
C ALA A 264 9.92 -39.01 -7.24
N GLN A 265 8.79 -38.31 -7.09
CA GLN A 265 7.58 -38.79 -6.41
C GLN A 265 6.34 -38.55 -7.26
N THR A 266 5.36 -39.45 -7.18
CA THR A 266 4.03 -39.23 -7.76
C THR A 266 3.08 -38.53 -6.80
N THR A 267 3.42 -38.45 -5.51
CA THR A 267 2.54 -37.89 -4.49
C THR A 267 3.11 -36.56 -4.02
N ILE A 268 2.38 -35.48 -4.27
CA ILE A 268 2.78 -34.13 -3.91
C ILE A 268 1.89 -33.65 -2.77
N ALA A 269 2.48 -33.43 -1.59
CA ALA A 269 1.77 -33.03 -0.37
C ALA A 269 2.03 -31.55 0.00
N GLY A 270 1.33 -31.04 1.01
CA GLY A 270 1.53 -29.67 1.49
C GLY A 270 0.65 -28.62 0.80
N LEU A 271 -0.43 -29.08 0.16
CA LEU A 271 -1.38 -28.28 -0.60
C LEU A 271 -2.68 -28.01 0.17
N LEU A 272 -2.64 -28.05 1.52
CA LEU A 272 -3.84 -27.84 2.36
C LEU A 272 -4.57 -26.51 2.10
N HIS A 273 -3.84 -25.48 1.65
CA HIS A 273 -4.39 -24.17 1.29
C HIS A 273 -5.15 -24.17 -0.05
N LEU A 274 -5.04 -25.24 -0.84
CA LEU A 274 -5.68 -25.44 -2.13
C LEU A 274 -6.67 -26.63 -2.10
N GLU A 275 -7.07 -27.08 -0.91
CA GLU A 275 -7.97 -28.24 -0.75
C GLU A 275 -9.25 -28.07 -1.57
N GLY A 276 -9.59 -29.03 -2.43
CA GLY A 276 -10.78 -28.96 -3.30
C GLY A 276 -10.59 -28.16 -4.59
N GLU A 277 -9.49 -27.43 -4.73
CA GLU A 277 -9.17 -26.68 -5.94
C GLU A 277 -8.54 -27.57 -7.01
N THR A 278 -8.73 -27.15 -8.27
CA THR A 278 -8.03 -27.76 -9.42
C THR A 278 -6.72 -27.02 -9.64
N VAL A 279 -5.61 -27.74 -9.52
CA VAL A 279 -4.25 -27.20 -9.67
C VAL A 279 -3.59 -27.78 -10.90
N ALA A 280 -2.82 -26.96 -11.63
CA ALA A 280 -1.91 -27.43 -12.67
C ALA A 280 -0.56 -27.80 -12.04
N LEU A 281 0.02 -28.93 -12.46
CA LEU A 281 1.33 -29.36 -11.99
C LEU A 281 2.40 -29.03 -13.04
N LEU A 282 3.33 -28.14 -12.69
CA LEU A 282 4.57 -27.93 -13.43
C LEU A 282 5.68 -28.72 -12.76
N GLY A 283 6.34 -29.61 -13.51
CA GLY A 283 7.45 -30.42 -13.03
C GLY A 283 8.54 -30.54 -14.08
N ASP A 284 9.80 -30.27 -13.70
CA ASP A 284 10.97 -30.25 -14.59
C ASP A 284 10.70 -29.53 -15.94
N GLY A 285 9.99 -28.40 -15.86
CA GLY A 285 9.73 -27.52 -17.00
C GLY A 285 8.60 -27.99 -17.92
N ALA A 286 7.91 -29.07 -17.57
CA ALA A 286 6.80 -29.63 -18.32
C ALA A 286 5.48 -29.51 -17.55
N ASP A 287 4.42 -29.17 -18.28
CA ASP A 287 3.04 -29.27 -17.78
C ASP A 287 2.66 -30.76 -17.69
N LEU A 288 2.29 -31.20 -16.49
CA LEU A 288 1.98 -32.59 -16.14
C LEU A 288 0.49 -32.81 -15.87
N ASP A 289 -0.36 -31.96 -16.44
CA ASP A 289 -1.82 -31.97 -16.33
C ASP A 289 -2.35 -31.36 -15.02
N THR A 290 -3.67 -31.36 -14.90
CA THR A 290 -4.42 -30.80 -13.78
C THR A 290 -4.91 -31.88 -12.84
N TYR A 291 -4.89 -31.57 -11.54
CA TYR A 291 -5.31 -32.49 -10.48
C TYR A 291 -6.18 -31.72 -9.48
N THR A 292 -7.18 -32.40 -8.90
CA THR A 292 -7.93 -31.86 -7.77
C THR A 292 -7.22 -32.22 -6.48
N VAL A 293 -6.96 -31.22 -5.63
CA VAL A 293 -6.34 -31.44 -4.32
C VAL A 293 -7.33 -32.12 -3.39
N SER A 294 -6.90 -33.22 -2.76
CA SER A 294 -7.67 -33.88 -1.72
C SER A 294 -6.79 -34.23 -0.52
N SER A 295 -7.26 -33.90 0.67
CA SER A 295 -6.51 -34.02 1.93
C SER A 295 -5.13 -33.35 1.88
N GLY A 296 -5.00 -32.24 1.17
CA GLY A 296 -3.78 -31.47 0.97
C GLY A 296 -2.74 -32.14 0.07
N VAL A 297 -3.16 -33.08 -0.78
CA VAL A 297 -2.30 -33.90 -1.62
C VAL A 297 -2.88 -34.02 -3.04
N ILE A 298 -1.99 -34.12 -4.03
CA ILE A 298 -2.30 -34.62 -5.38
C ILE A 298 -1.47 -35.88 -5.69
N THR A 299 -1.99 -36.74 -6.57
CA THR A 299 -1.26 -37.89 -7.10
C THR A 299 -1.10 -37.76 -8.60
N ALA A 300 0.11 -37.40 -9.02
CA ALA A 300 0.50 -37.23 -10.42
C ALA A 300 0.60 -38.59 -11.14
N SER A 301 0.33 -38.56 -12.45
CA SER A 301 0.45 -39.74 -13.32
C SER A 301 1.92 -40.13 -13.60
N THR A 302 2.84 -39.17 -13.48
CA THR A 302 4.28 -39.32 -13.68
C THR A 302 5.01 -38.82 -12.44
N ALA A 303 6.14 -39.44 -12.09
CA ALA A 303 6.95 -39.01 -10.95
C ALA A 303 7.76 -37.76 -11.30
N VAL A 304 7.79 -36.80 -10.37
CA VAL A 304 8.51 -35.52 -10.43
C VAL A 304 9.41 -35.40 -9.22
#